data_AF-A0A1F6WZR3-F1
#
_entry.id   AF-A0A1F6WZR3-F1
#
_cell.length_a   1.000
_cell.length_b   1.000
_cell.length_c   1.000
_cell.angle_alpha   90.00
_cell.angle_beta   90.00
_cell.angle_gamma   90.00
#
_symmetry.space_group_name_H-M   'P 1'
#
loop_
_entity.id
_entity.type
_entity.pdbx_description
1 polymer ?
#
loop_
_entity_poly.entity_id
_entity_poly.type
_entity_poly.pdbx_seq_one_letter_code
_entity_poly.pdbx_strand_id
1 'polypeptide(L)'
;MNFFKKNLTKNLFRIILMAFLITAPALSFAETTSPEPIQGTTPSDLCKDKICNPISTNTIQEFIKVLLEGVLKIGIPIVALAVIYCGFLFVSAMGNSEKLTKAKNALLYTLIGAAILLGSWAIAELISATVTELGP
;
A
#
# COMPACT_ATOMS: atom_id res chain seq x y z
N MET A 1 -26.16 -18.21 18.81
CA MET A 1 -24.89 -17.87 18.13
C MET A 1 -24.69 -16.35 17.94
N ASN A 2 -24.97 -15.51 18.96
CA ASN A 2 -24.87 -14.04 18.84
C ASN A 2 -23.86 -13.41 19.82
N PHE A 3 -23.37 -14.18 20.79
CA PHE A 3 -22.44 -13.70 21.82
C PHE A 3 -21.01 -13.58 21.29
N PHE A 4 -20.56 -14.57 20.51
CA PHE A 4 -19.22 -14.61 19.93
C PHE A 4 -19.01 -13.47 18.93
N LYS A 5 -20.00 -13.21 18.06
CA LYS A 5 -19.95 -12.11 17.08
C LYS A 5 -19.87 -10.74 17.75
N LYS A 6 -20.57 -10.53 18.87
CA LYS A 6 -20.62 -9.22 19.56
C LYS A 6 -19.33 -8.91 20.34
N ASN A 7 -18.68 -9.93 20.91
CA ASN A 7 -17.40 -9.77 21.61
C ASN A 7 -16.20 -9.79 20.65
N LEU A 8 -16.27 -10.53 19.54
CA LEU A 8 -15.21 -10.59 18.55
C LEU A 8 -15.03 -9.24 17.84
N THR A 9 -16.09 -8.57 17.38
CA THR A 9 -15.95 -7.27 16.70
C THR A 9 -15.50 -6.15 17.63
N LYS A 10 -15.89 -6.17 18.91
CA LYS A 10 -15.40 -5.21 19.92
C LYS A 10 -13.93 -5.40 20.24
N ASN A 11 -13.44 -6.64 20.28
CA ASN A 11 -12.03 -6.94 20.51
C ASN A 11 -11.19 -6.89 19.23
N LEU A 12 -11.79 -7.00 18.04
CA LEU A 12 -11.09 -6.92 16.75
C LEU A 12 -10.43 -5.55 16.55
N PHE A 13 -11.11 -4.46 16.93
CA PHE A 13 -10.53 -3.12 16.88
C PHE A 13 -9.33 -2.98 17.83
N ARG A 14 -9.39 -3.58 19.03
CA ARG A 14 -8.25 -3.61 19.97
C ARG A 14 -7.11 -4.50 19.50
N ILE A 15 -7.41 -5.61 18.81
CA ILE A 15 -6.41 -6.53 18.22
C ILE A 15 -5.71 -5.88 17.03
N ILE A 16 -6.43 -5.16 16.17
CA ILE A 16 -5.85 -4.39 15.05
C ILE A 16 -4.98 -3.24 15.58
N LEU A 17 -5.42 -2.57 16.65
CA LEU A 17 -4.64 -1.51 17.30
C LEU A 17 -3.40 -2.04 18.03
N MET A 18 -3.47 -3.20 18.69
CA MET A 18 -2.27 -3.87 19.26
C MET A 18 -1.34 -4.41 18.19
N ALA A 19 -1.85 -4.96 17.09
CA ALA A 19 -1.03 -5.41 15.97
C ALA A 19 -0.27 -4.24 15.33
N PHE A 20 -0.92 -3.08 15.19
CA PHE A 20 -0.29 -1.84 14.72
C PHE A 20 0.80 -1.32 15.70
N LEU A 21 0.58 -1.47 17.01
CA LEU A 21 1.57 -1.08 18.02
C LEU A 21 2.80 -2.02 18.08
N ILE A 22 2.62 -3.29 17.72
CA ILE A 22 3.69 -4.31 17.73
C ILE A 22 4.49 -4.29 16.41
N THR A 23 3.89 -3.88 15.29
CA THR A 23 4.59 -3.75 13.99
C THR A 23 5.26 -2.39 13.79
N ALA A 24 4.85 -1.35 14.54
CA ALA A 24 5.44 -0.02 14.47
C ALA A 24 6.95 0.06 14.78
N PRO A 25 7.52 -0.68 15.76
CA PRO A 25 8.95 -0.65 16.03
C PRO A 25 9.77 -1.31 14.90
N ALA A 26 9.21 -2.30 14.20
CA ALA A 26 9.90 -3.02 13.14
C ALA A 26 10.09 -2.17 11.86
N LEU A 27 9.25 -1.16 11.65
CA LEU A 27 9.43 -0.17 10.58
C LEU A 27 10.34 1.00 11.00
N SER A 28 10.81 1.01 12.26
CA SER A 28 11.63 2.07 12.85
C SER A 28 13.05 1.64 13.19
N PHE A 29 13.52 0.47 12.72
CA PHE A 29 14.95 0.13 12.74
C PHE A 29 15.69 0.98 11.70
N ALA A 30 16.03 2.21 12.08
CA ALA A 30 17.20 2.89 11.58
C ALA A 30 18.36 2.48 12.49
N GLU A 31 19.06 1.40 12.17
CA GLU A 31 20.33 1.07 12.83
C GLU A 31 21.46 1.08 11.80
N THR A 32 22.32 2.07 11.94
CA THR A 32 23.61 2.16 11.27
C THR A 32 24.61 1.36 12.09
N THR A 33 25.13 0.27 11.54
CA THR A 33 26.32 -0.38 12.10
C THR A 33 27.48 -0.03 11.20
N SER A 34 28.21 1.02 11.57
CA SER A 34 29.60 1.19 11.12
C SER A 34 30.43 0.06 11.75
N PRO A 35 31.22 -0.62 10.94
CA PRO A 35 32.66 -0.48 11.11
C PRO A 35 33.32 -0.06 9.80
N GLU A 36 34.10 1.03 9.83
CA GLU A 36 35.14 1.27 8.81
C GLU A 36 36.10 0.05 8.77
N PRO A 37 36.57 -0.42 7.58
CA PRO A 37 37.56 0.33 6.78
C PRO A 37 37.41 0.31 5.24
N ILE A 38 37.72 1.47 4.64
CA ILE A 38 38.52 1.70 3.42
C ILE A 38 37.90 1.47 2.01
N GLN A 39 37.83 2.61 1.28
CA GLN A 39 37.93 2.84 -0.17
C GLN A 39 36.89 2.18 -1.09
N GLY A 40 35.82 2.92 -1.33
CA GLY A 40 34.93 2.70 -2.47
C GLY A 40 33.81 3.73 -2.42
N THR A 41 33.76 4.60 -3.42
CA THR A 41 32.79 5.69 -3.57
C THR A 41 31.34 5.19 -3.46
N THR A 42 30.76 5.23 -2.27
CA THR A 42 29.31 5.07 -2.07
C THR A 42 28.62 6.44 -2.16
N PRO A 43 27.43 6.56 -2.78
CA PRO A 43 26.78 7.86 -3.04
C PRO A 43 26.34 8.65 -1.79
N SER A 44 26.61 8.15 -0.59
CA SER A 44 26.13 8.67 0.69
C SER A 44 26.98 9.81 1.27
N ASP A 45 28.17 10.11 0.73
CA ASP A 45 29.03 11.19 1.24
C ASP A 45 28.82 12.57 0.57
N LEU A 46 27.84 12.69 -0.34
CA LEU A 46 27.59 13.94 -1.09
C LEU A 46 26.70 14.99 -0.37
N CYS A 47 26.36 14.79 0.90
CA CYS A 47 25.41 15.66 1.62
C CYS A 47 25.96 16.27 2.91
N LYS A 48 27.26 16.55 2.98
CA LYS A 48 27.85 17.14 4.19
C LYS A 48 27.51 18.62 4.42
N ASP A 49 26.95 19.32 3.43
CA ASP A 49 26.50 20.71 3.55
C ASP A 49 25.22 21.06 2.73
N LYS A 50 24.46 20.05 2.25
CA LYS A 50 23.19 20.26 1.53
C LYS A 50 22.11 19.31 2.04
N ILE A 51 20.86 19.76 2.01
CA ILE A 51 19.69 18.91 2.25
C ILE A 51 19.71 17.79 1.21
N CYS A 52 20.01 16.59 1.67
CA CYS A 52 19.97 15.36 0.90
C CYS A 52 18.51 15.09 0.52
N ASN A 53 18.21 14.83 -0.76
CA ASN A 53 16.86 14.50 -1.19
C ASN A 53 16.43 13.16 -0.55
N PRO A 54 15.49 13.15 0.42
CA PRO A 54 15.10 11.92 1.11
C PRO A 54 14.31 10.96 0.20
N ILE A 55 13.88 11.44 -0.97
CA ILE A 55 13.20 10.64 -2.01
C ILE A 55 14.22 10.05 -3.01
N SER A 56 15.49 10.48 -2.99
CA SER A 56 16.60 9.96 -3.82
C SER A 56 16.35 9.95 -5.35
N THR A 57 15.41 10.73 -5.86
CA THR A 57 15.09 10.80 -7.31
C THR A 57 15.54 12.13 -7.91
N ASN A 58 16.28 12.08 -9.02
CA ASN A 58 16.76 13.29 -9.71
C ASN A 58 15.94 13.65 -10.95
N THR A 59 14.99 12.78 -11.33
CA THR A 59 14.14 12.94 -12.52
C THR A 59 12.65 12.75 -12.17
N ILE A 60 11.78 13.33 -12.98
CA ILE A 60 10.31 13.24 -12.81
C ILE A 60 9.83 11.80 -12.99
N GLN A 61 10.47 11.03 -13.87
CA GLN A 61 10.16 9.63 -14.14
C GLN A 61 10.45 8.75 -12.93
N GLU A 62 11.60 8.94 -12.29
CA GLU A 62 11.93 8.21 -11.05
C GLU A 62 10.98 8.57 -9.91
N PHE A 63 10.59 9.85 -9.80
CA PHE A 63 9.61 10.28 -8.80
C PHE A 63 8.25 9.57 -8.97
N ILE A 64 7.75 9.47 -10.21
CA ILE A 64 6.50 8.76 -10.50
C ILE A 64 6.62 7.27 -10.14
N LYS A 65 7.76 6.62 -10.45
CA LYS A 65 8.00 5.22 -10.10
C LYS A 65 7.98 4.98 -8.58
N VAL A 66 8.70 5.79 -7.82
CA VAL A 66 8.75 5.69 -6.35
C VAL A 66 7.37 5.93 -5.72
N LEU A 67 6.64 6.92 -6.22
CA LEU A 67 5.28 7.20 -5.75
C LEU A 67 4.33 6.02 -6.02
N LEU A 68 4.42 5.44 -7.20
CA LEU A 68 3.61 4.31 -7.63
C LEU A 68 3.92 3.04 -6.83
N GLU A 69 5.19 2.76 -6.57
CA GLU A 69 5.60 1.68 -5.66
C GLU A 69 5.07 1.90 -4.24
N GLY A 70 5.12 3.14 -3.73
CA GLY A 70 4.55 3.50 -2.43
C GLY A 70 3.04 3.24 -2.37
N VAL A 71 2.30 3.65 -3.41
CA VAL A 71 0.86 3.42 -3.51
C VAL A 71 0.55 1.93 -3.61
N LEU A 72 1.30 1.14 -4.40
CA LEU A 72 1.07 -0.30 -4.52
C LEU A 72 1.37 -1.04 -3.20
N LYS A 73 2.42 -0.64 -2.48
CA LYS A 73 2.80 -1.23 -1.19
C LYS A 73 1.69 -1.12 -0.14
N ILE A 74 0.94 -0.01 -0.16
CA ILE A 74 -0.22 0.20 0.74
C ILE A 74 -1.53 -0.28 0.11
N GLY A 75 -1.68 -0.15 -1.21
CA GLY A 75 -2.93 -0.40 -1.93
C GLY A 75 -3.27 -1.88 -2.05
N ILE A 76 -2.28 -2.73 -2.32
CA ILE A 76 -2.47 -4.19 -2.41
C ILE A 76 -3.08 -4.78 -1.13
N PRO A 77 -2.54 -4.53 0.09
CA PRO A 77 -3.15 -5.07 1.30
C PRO A 77 -4.55 -4.49 1.57
N ILE A 78 -4.82 -3.23 1.23
CA ILE A 78 -6.16 -2.63 1.37
C ILE A 78 -7.18 -3.33 0.45
N VAL A 79 -6.81 -3.56 -0.82
CA VAL A 79 -7.68 -4.27 -1.77
C VAL A 79 -7.93 -5.70 -1.30
N ALA A 80 -6.90 -6.40 -0.81
CA ALA A 80 -7.06 -7.75 -0.27
C ALA A 80 -8.07 -7.78 0.91
N LEU A 81 -7.97 -6.84 1.85
CA LEU A 81 -8.92 -6.70 2.95
C LEU A 81 -10.34 -6.40 2.46
N ALA A 82 -10.50 -5.55 1.45
CA ALA A 82 -11.80 -5.23 0.86
C ALA A 82 -12.45 -6.46 0.20
N VAL A 83 -11.67 -7.29 -0.49
CA VAL A 83 -12.16 -8.55 -1.09
C VAL A 83 -12.62 -9.53 0.00
N ILE A 84 -11.84 -9.69 1.07
CA ILE A 84 -12.21 -10.55 2.21
C ILE A 84 -13.51 -10.05 2.85
N TYR A 85 -13.66 -8.74 3.05
CA TYR A 85 -14.88 -8.13 3.58
C TYR A 85 -16.10 -8.40 2.70
N CYS A 86 -15.96 -8.26 1.38
CA CYS A 86 -17.01 -8.58 0.42
C CYS A 86 -17.43 -10.05 0.49
N GLY A 87 -16.46 -10.97 0.59
CA GLY A 87 -16.73 -12.39 0.77
C GLY A 87 -17.54 -12.66 2.03
N PHE A 88 -17.17 -12.05 3.15
CA PHE A 88 -17.91 -12.17 4.42
C PHE A 88 -19.35 -11.64 4.30
N LEU A 89 -19.54 -10.53 3.59
CA LEU A 89 -20.85 -9.93 3.36
C LEU A 89 -21.75 -10.85 2.53
N PHE A 90 -21.18 -11.50 1.50
CA PHE A 90 -21.88 -12.48 0.65
C PHE A 90 -22.33 -13.71 1.44
N VAL A 91 -21.46 -14.28 2.26
CA VAL A 91 -21.79 -15.42 3.13
C VAL A 91 -22.85 -15.04 4.16
N SER A 92 -22.78 -13.82 4.72
CA SER A 92 -23.74 -13.34 5.71
C SER A 92 -25.14 -13.05 5.16
N ALA A 93 -25.28 -12.86 3.85
CA ALA A 93 -26.55 -12.51 3.22
C ALA A 93 -27.53 -13.68 3.20
N MET A 94 -27.03 -14.93 3.11
CA MET A 94 -27.78 -16.19 3.28
C MET A 94 -29.20 -16.20 2.64
N GLY A 95 -29.34 -15.59 1.45
CA GLY A 95 -30.61 -15.55 0.71
C GLY A 95 -31.53 -14.34 0.97
N ASN A 96 -31.17 -13.42 1.88
CA ASN A 96 -31.88 -12.15 2.03
C ASN A 96 -31.53 -11.21 0.87
N SER A 97 -32.52 -10.90 0.03
CA SER A 97 -32.38 -10.10 -1.19
C SER A 97 -31.75 -8.72 -0.96
N GLU A 98 -32.06 -8.06 0.15
CA GLU A 98 -31.55 -6.74 0.49
C GLU A 98 -30.06 -6.79 0.83
N LYS A 99 -29.66 -7.73 1.69
CA LYS A 99 -28.24 -7.94 2.06
C LYS A 99 -27.41 -8.41 0.89
N LEU A 100 -27.99 -9.22 0.00
CA LEU A 100 -27.32 -9.75 -1.18
C LEU A 100 -27.07 -8.65 -2.21
N THR A 101 -28.02 -7.72 -2.37
CA THR A 101 -27.82 -6.50 -3.18
C THR A 101 -26.70 -5.65 -2.62
N LYS A 102 -26.65 -5.48 -1.29
CA LYS A 102 -25.58 -4.73 -0.62
C LYS A 102 -24.21 -5.38 -0.81
N ALA A 103 -24.15 -6.71 -0.75
CA ALA A 103 -22.93 -7.48 -1.00
C ALA A 103 -22.42 -7.33 -2.43
N LYS A 104 -23.32 -7.37 -3.42
CA LYS A 104 -23.00 -7.13 -4.83
C LYS A 104 -22.44 -5.74 -5.06
N ASN A 105 -23.09 -4.72 -4.49
CA ASN A 105 -22.62 -3.34 -4.62
C ASN A 105 -21.21 -3.18 -4.02
N ALA A 106 -20.97 -3.73 -2.82
CA ALA A 106 -19.65 -3.70 -2.20
C ALA A 106 -18.57 -4.39 -3.06
N LEU A 107 -18.90 -5.52 -3.69
CA LEU A 107 -18.01 -6.19 -4.65
C LEU A 107 -17.70 -5.27 -5.83
N LEU A 108 -18.72 -4.65 -6.46
CA LEU A 108 -18.50 -3.76 -7.59
C LEU A 108 -17.57 -2.61 -7.23
N TYR A 109 -17.78 -1.94 -6.10
CA TYR A 109 -16.89 -0.88 -5.63
C TYR A 109 -15.46 -1.37 -5.38
N THR A 110 -15.31 -2.57 -4.83
CA THR A 110 -13.99 -3.19 -4.62
C THR A 110 -13.30 -3.48 -5.96
N LEU A 111 -14.04 -3.96 -6.95
CA LEU A 111 -13.52 -4.26 -8.29
C LEU A 111 -13.11 -2.98 -9.02
N ILE A 112 -13.90 -1.91 -8.90
CA ILE A 112 -13.57 -0.59 -9.44
C ILE A 112 -12.31 -0.02 -8.77
N GLY A 113 -12.19 -0.12 -7.44
CA GLY A 113 -10.98 0.29 -6.72
C GLY A 113 -9.73 -0.47 -7.17
N ALA A 114 -9.85 -1.80 -7.33
CA ALA A 114 -8.77 -2.64 -7.84
C ALA A 114 -8.41 -2.30 -9.29
N ALA A 115 -9.40 -2.06 -10.15
CA ALA A 115 -9.20 -1.67 -11.53
C ALA A 115 -8.49 -0.31 -11.65
N ILE A 116 -8.83 0.66 -10.79
CA ILE A 116 -8.14 1.96 -10.73
C ILE A 116 -6.69 1.78 -10.27
N LEU A 117 -6.44 0.95 -9.26
CA LEU A 117 -5.09 0.70 -8.76
C LEU A 117 -4.18 0.14 -9.86
N LEU A 118 -4.66 -0.88 -10.59
CA LEU A 118 -3.93 -1.50 -11.69
C LEU A 118 -3.85 -0.58 -12.93
N GLY A 119 -4.95 0.13 -13.22
CA GLY A 119 -5.04 1.06 -14.35
C GLY A 119 -4.13 2.27 -14.19
N SER A 120 -3.96 2.78 -12.97
CA SER A 120 -3.02 3.86 -12.68
C SER A 120 -1.58 3.50 -13.03
N TRP A 121 -1.17 2.25 -12.78
CA TRP A 121 0.16 1.78 -13.13
C TRP A 121 0.34 1.70 -14.65
N ALA A 122 -0.64 1.14 -15.35
CA ALA A 122 -0.62 1.04 -16.81
C ALA A 122 -0.56 2.42 -17.50
N ILE A 123 -1.33 3.39 -17.02
CA ILE A 123 -1.32 4.76 -17.58
C ILE A 123 0.01 5.46 -17.31
N ALA A 124 0.58 5.31 -16.10
CA ALA A 124 1.88 5.90 -15.76
C ALA A 124 3.01 5.37 -16.64
N GLU A 125 3.00 4.07 -16.95
CA GLU A 125 3.98 3.45 -17.85
C GLU A 125 3.85 3.98 -19.29
N LEU A 126 2.62 4.11 -19.79
CA LEU A 126 2.37 4.68 -21.13
C LEU A 126 2.88 6.12 -21.28
N ILE A 127 2.65 6.96 -20.26
CA ILE A 127 3.18 8.33 -20.24
C ILE A 127 4.71 8.32 -20.21
N SER A 128 5.30 7.46 -19.37
CA SER A 128 6.77 7.34 -19.25
C SER A 128 7.41 6.88 -20.55
N ALA A 129 6.80 5.92 -21.24
CA ALA A 129 7.24 5.43 -22.54
C ALA A 129 7.22 6.55 -23.59
N THR A 130 6.14 7.32 -23.67
CA THR A 130 5.98 8.41 -24.65
C THR A 130 6.99 9.54 -24.41
N VAL A 131 7.23 9.89 -23.14
CA VAL A 131 8.21 10.93 -22.78
C VAL A 131 9.65 10.48 -23.06
N THR A 132 9.93 9.18 -22.97
CA THR A 132 11.26 8.62 -23.27
C THR A 132 11.52 8.54 -24.78
N GLU A 133 10.49 8.28 -25.59
CA GLU A 133 10.60 8.31 -27.07
C GLU A 133 10.74 9.73 -27.65
N LEU A 134 10.18 10.75 -27.00
CA LEU A 134 10.22 12.14 -27.46
C LEU A 134 11.30 12.99 -26.78
N GLY A 135 11.94 12.48 -25.71
CA GLY A 135 13.12 13.09 -25.12
C GLY A 135 14.34 12.92 -26.02
N PRO A 136 15.27 13.89 -26.04
CA PRO A 136 16.48 13.82 -26.87
C PRO A 136 17.35 12.59 -26.58
#